data_AF-A0A519JZ73-F1
#
_entry.id   AF-A0A519JZ73-F1
#
_cell.length_a   1.000
_cell.length_b   1.000
_cell.length_c   1.000
_cell.angle_alpha   90.00
_cell.angle_beta   90.00
_cell.angle_gamma   90.00
#
_symmetry.space_group_name_H-M   'P 1'
#
loop_
_entity.id
_entity.type
_entity.pdbx_description
1 polymer ?
#
loop_
_entity_poly.entity_id
_entity_poly.type
_entity_poly.pdbx_seq_one_letter_code
_entity_poly.pdbx_strand_id
1 'polypeptide(L)'
;DGIDDVWEVISDYVKTAKSSGYFDEKRHEQNQYWMLETINERLKSDFYSNAEIISELEQTKKAVQRNELTPFAAAQLLLDKYFRKQSD
;
A
#
# COMPACT_ATOMS: atom_id res chain seq x y z
N ASP A 1 -23.08 17.00 -26.20
CA ASP A 1 -21.92 17.19 -27.09
C ASP A 1 -20.63 17.14 -26.31
N GLY A 2 -19.65 16.34 -26.76
CA GLY A 2 -18.34 16.18 -26.14
C GLY A 2 -18.02 14.77 -25.63
N ILE A 3 -19.02 13.91 -25.40
CA ILE A 3 -18.78 12.50 -25.03
C ILE A 3 -18.24 11.72 -26.23
N ASP A 4 -18.79 11.96 -27.43
CA ASP A 4 -18.37 11.28 -28.65
C ASP A 4 -16.93 11.64 -29.03
N ASP A 5 -16.56 12.92 -28.93
CA ASP A 5 -15.19 13.38 -29.20
C ASP A 5 -14.17 12.76 -28.22
N VAL A 6 -14.52 12.68 -26.92
CA VAL A 6 -13.68 12.01 -25.92
C VAL A 6 -13.58 10.51 -26.20
N TRP A 7 -14.68 9.89 -26.64
CA TRP A 7 -14.70 8.47 -26.99
C TRP A 7 -13.82 8.15 -28.19
N GLU A 8 -13.81 9.01 -29.21
CA GLU A 8 -12.92 8.87 -30.37
C GLU A 8 -11.45 8.95 -29.94
N VAL A 9 -11.08 9.94 -29.13
CA VAL A 9 -9.70 10.08 -28.62
C VAL A 9 -9.26 8.87 -27.81
N ILE A 10 -10.13 8.34 -26.93
CA ILE A 10 -9.83 7.10 -26.17
C ILE A 10 -9.65 5.92 -27.11
N SER A 11 -10.53 5.78 -28.10
CA SER A 11 -10.51 4.66 -29.05
C SER A 11 -9.23 4.66 -29.89
N ASP A 12 -8.80 5.82 -30.37
CA ASP A 12 -7.58 5.99 -31.15
C ASP A 12 -6.32 5.72 -30.32
N TYR A 13 -6.29 6.18 -29.07
CA TYR A 13 -5.22 5.85 -28.13
C TYR A 13 -5.13 4.33 -27.91
N VAL A 14 -6.26 3.68 -27.60
CA VAL A 14 -6.30 2.22 -27.35
C VAL A 14 -5.84 1.44 -28.58
N LYS A 15 -6.27 1.84 -29.78
CA LYS A 15 -5.84 1.21 -31.03
C LYS A 15 -4.32 1.33 -31.22
N THR A 16 -3.78 2.53 -31.00
CA THR A 16 -2.34 2.82 -31.15
C THR A 16 -1.50 2.08 -30.11
N ALA A 17 -1.95 2.06 -28.85
CA ALA A 17 -1.26 1.37 -27.77
C ALA A 17 -1.27 -0.16 -27.94
N LYS A 18 -2.36 -0.72 -28.49
CA LYS A 18 -2.45 -2.16 -28.77
C LYS A 18 -1.61 -2.57 -29.96
N SER A 19 -1.61 -1.80 -31.04
CA SER A 19 -0.84 -2.14 -32.24
C SER A 19 0.68 -2.10 -32.00
N SER A 20 1.14 -1.28 -31.05
CA SER A 20 2.55 -1.23 -30.63
C SER A 20 2.93 -2.28 -29.57
N GLY A 21 1.98 -3.05 -29.04
CA GLY A 21 2.21 -3.99 -27.91
C GLY A 21 2.32 -3.32 -26.53
N TYR A 22 2.44 -1.99 -26.48
CA TYR A 22 2.59 -1.21 -25.26
C TYR A 22 1.43 -1.38 -24.27
N PHE A 23 0.22 -1.57 -24.79
CA PHE A 23 -0.98 -1.74 -23.96
C PHE A 23 -0.88 -2.95 -23.02
N ASP A 24 -0.39 -4.08 -23.53
CA ASP A 24 -0.26 -5.32 -22.76
C ASP A 24 0.91 -5.24 -21.78
N GLU A 25 2.05 -4.66 -22.19
CA GLU A 25 3.19 -4.38 -21.31
C GLU A 25 2.74 -3.53 -20.10
N LYS A 26 2.03 -2.43 -20.34
CA LYS A 26 1.49 -1.58 -19.27
C LYS A 26 0.50 -2.29 -18.38
N ARG A 27 -0.33 -3.18 -18.93
CA ARG A 27 -1.24 -3.99 -18.13
C ARG A 27 -0.49 -4.97 -17.22
N HIS A 28 0.60 -5.58 -17.71
CA HIS A 28 1.43 -6.46 -16.89
C HIS A 28 2.13 -5.72 -15.75
N GLU A 29 2.66 -4.52 -16.00
CA GLU A 29 3.22 -3.64 -14.97
C GLU A 29 2.16 -3.26 -13.92
N GLN A 30 0.98 -2.84 -14.37
CA GLN A 30 -0.13 -2.47 -13.48
C GLN A 30 -0.59 -3.65 -12.62
N ASN A 31 -0.68 -4.86 -13.18
CA ASN A 31 -1.06 -6.05 -12.42
C ASN A 31 -0.06 -6.35 -11.30
N GLN A 32 1.24 -6.23 -11.57
CA GLN A 32 2.28 -6.41 -10.56
C GLN A 32 2.21 -5.33 -9.49
N TYR A 33 2.01 -4.07 -9.89
CA TYR A 33 1.82 -2.95 -8.98
C TYR A 33 0.64 -3.19 -8.04
N TRP A 34 -0.54 -3.52 -8.59
CA TRP A 34 -1.75 -3.74 -7.79
C TRP A 34 -1.63 -4.94 -6.85
N MET A 35 -0.93 -6.00 -7.25
CA MET A 35 -0.63 -7.13 -6.37
C MET A 35 0.16 -6.68 -5.14
N LEU A 36 1.26 -5.94 -5.34
CA LEU A 36 2.10 -5.45 -4.24
C LEU A 36 1.35 -4.43 -3.37
N GLU A 37 0.59 -3.53 -3.99
CA GLU A 37 -0.21 -2.54 -3.26
C GLU A 37 -1.27 -3.21 -2.38
N THR A 38 -1.92 -4.25 -2.89
CA THR A 38 -2.90 -5.02 -2.11
C THR A 38 -2.27 -5.69 -0.90
N ILE A 39 -1.07 -6.25 -1.04
CA ILE A 39 -0.33 -6.86 0.08
C ILE A 39 0.00 -5.78 1.12
N ASN A 40 0.55 -4.64 0.68
CA ASN A 40 0.95 -3.55 1.58
C ASN A 40 -0.23 -2.97 2.35
N GLU A 41 -1.32 -2.66 1.66
CA GLU A 41 -2.53 -2.11 2.30
C GLU A 41 -3.16 -3.12 3.24
N ARG A 42 -3.15 -4.41 2.91
CA ARG A 42 -3.63 -5.46 3.82
C ARG A 42 -2.76 -5.55 5.08
N LEU A 43 -1.44 -5.63 4.94
CA LEU A 43 -0.53 -5.69 6.08
C LEU A 43 -0.67 -4.46 6.98
N LYS A 44 -0.76 -3.27 6.38
CA LYS A 44 -0.97 -2.01 7.09
C LYS A 44 -2.32 -2.00 7.83
N SER A 45 -3.40 -2.38 7.15
CA SER A 45 -4.73 -2.44 7.75
C SER A 45 -4.79 -3.44 8.91
N ASP A 46 -4.22 -4.63 8.74
CA ASP A 46 -4.19 -5.67 9.77
C ASP A 46 -3.33 -5.25 10.97
N PHE A 47 -2.23 -4.54 10.74
CA PHE A 47 -1.39 -3.99 11.80
C PHE A 47 -2.12 -2.91 12.62
N TYR A 48 -2.72 -1.91 11.95
CA TYR A 48 -3.39 -0.79 12.62
C TYR A 48 -4.79 -1.11 13.14
N SER A 49 -5.36 -2.27 12.82
CA SER A 49 -6.63 -2.76 13.39
C SER A 49 -6.46 -3.66 14.62
N ASN A 50 -5.23 -4.08 14.92
CA ASN A 50 -4.95 -4.92 16.09
C ASN A 50 -5.04 -4.10 17.39
N ALA A 51 -6.00 -4.42 18.26
CA ALA A 51 -6.29 -3.67 19.49
C ALA A 51 -5.07 -3.52 20.43
N GLU A 52 -4.20 -4.54 20.50
CA GLU A 52 -2.99 -4.51 21.31
C GLU A 52 -1.96 -3.55 20.72
N ILE A 53 -1.75 -3.61 19.40
CA ILE A 53 -0.87 -2.69 18.69
C ILE A 53 -1.36 -1.26 18.81
N ILE A 54 -2.67 -1.01 18.70
CA ILE A 54 -3.25 0.32 18.90
C ILE A 54 -2.93 0.85 20.31
N SER A 55 -3.08 0.01 21.34
CA SER A 55 -2.77 0.40 22.73
C SER A 55 -1.30 0.75 22.92
N GLU A 56 -0.40 -0.07 22.37
CA GLU A 56 1.05 0.10 22.47
C GLU A 56 1.57 1.27 21.62
N LEU A 57 0.94 1.53 20.48
CA LEU A 57 1.31 2.59 19.54
C LEU A 57 1.29 3.96 20.23
N GLU A 58 0.27 4.24 21.03
CA GLU A 58 0.14 5.52 21.75
C GLU A 58 1.21 5.69 22.84
N GLN A 59 1.58 4.62 23.54
CA GLN A 59 2.66 4.67 24.53
C GLN A 59 4.01 4.87 23.85
N THR A 60 4.23 4.16 22.75
CA THR A 60 5.47 4.18 22.00
C THR A 60 5.71 5.54 21.33
N LYS A 61 4.67 6.17 20.77
CA LYS A 61 4.73 7.55 20.25
C LYS A 61 5.19 8.55 21.32
N LYS A 62 4.66 8.45 22.54
CA LYS A 62 5.05 9.31 23.66
C LYS A 62 6.50 9.07 24.10
N ALA A 63 6.95 7.82 24.12
CA ALA A 63 8.34 7.49 24.42
C ALA A 63 9.31 8.09 23.39
N VAL A 64 8.94 8.05 22.10
CA VAL A 64 9.71 8.71 21.03
C VAL A 64 9.75 10.22 21.21
N GLN A 65 8.61 10.86 21.51
CA GLN A 65 8.54 12.31 21.77
C GLN A 65 9.41 12.74 22.96
N ARG A 66 9.57 11.87 23.97
CA ARG A 66 10.42 12.12 25.14
C ARG A 66 11.89 11.73 24.93
N ASN A 67 12.28 11.29 23.72
CA ASN A 67 13.61 10.76 23.41
C ASN A 67 14.02 9.52 24.23
N GLU A 68 13.05 8.78 24.76
CA GLU A 68 13.28 7.52 25.48
C GLU A 68 13.49 6.34 24.52
N LEU A 69 12.91 6.44 23.32
CA LEU A 69 13.11 5.50 22.22
C LEU A 69 13.40 6.26 20.93
N THR A 70 14.26 5.70 20.08
CA THR A 70 14.41 6.19 18.72
C THR A 70 13.18 5.78 17.89
N PRO A 71 12.80 6.54 16.85
CA PRO A 71 11.69 6.16 15.97
C PRO A 71 11.84 4.75 15.37
N PHE A 72 13.07 4.35 15.04
CA PHE A 72 13.37 3.03 14.48
C PHE A 72 13.21 1.91 15.51
N ALA A 73 13.70 2.10 16.73
CA ALA A 73 13.54 1.11 17.81
C ALA A 73 12.06 0.95 18.20
N ALA A 74 11.32 2.06 18.26
CA ALA A 74 9.88 2.07 18.46
C ALA A 74 9.11 1.29 17.39
N ALA A 75 9.42 1.51 16.11
CA ALA A 75 8.80 0.78 15.01
C ALA A 75 9.10 -0.72 15.10
N GLN A 76 10.35 -1.10 15.35
CA GLN A 76 10.74 -2.51 15.48
C GLN A 76 10.02 -3.20 16.65
N LEU A 77 9.93 -2.55 17.81
CA LEU A 77 9.21 -3.07 18.97
C LEU A 77 7.76 -3.42 18.64
N LEU A 78 7.05 -2.52 17.95
CA LEU A 78 5.65 -2.74 17.58
C LEU A 78 5.50 -3.85 16.53
N LEU A 79 6.42 -3.93 15.56
CA LEU A 79 6.45 -5.01 14.57
C LEU A 79 6.71 -6.37 15.21
N ASP A 80 7.69 -6.46 16.13
CA ASP A 80 8.02 -7.69 16.85
C ASP A 80 6.82 -8.19 17.68
N LYS A 81 6.13 -7.27 18.36
CA LYS A 81 4.89 -7.59 19.10
C LYS A 81 3.80 -8.11 18.15
N TYR A 82 3.62 -7.47 17.00
CA TYR A 82 2.60 -7.87 16.03
C TYR A 82 2.85 -9.28 15.49
N PHE A 83 4.08 -9.59 15.08
CA PHE A 83 4.42 -10.90 14.51
C PHE A 83 4.48 -12.02 15.55
N ARG A 84 4.86 -11.75 16.79
CA ARG A 84 4.85 -12.77 17.87
C ARG A 84 3.44 -13.31 18.10
N LYS A 85 2.45 -12.43 18.17
CA LYS A 85 1.04 -12.80 18.40
C LYS A 85 0.44 -13.65 17.28
N GLN A 86 0.93 -13.53 16.04
CA GLN A 86 0.44 -14.38 14.94
C GLN A 86 0.97 -15.82 15.02
N SER A 87 1.99 -16.06 15.85
CA SER A 87 2.63 -17.38 16.02
C SER A 87 2.06 -18.17 17.19
N ASP A 88 1.22 -17.55 18.02
CA ASP A 88 0.51 -18.13 19.16
C ASP A 88 -0.94 -18.51 18.77
#